data_AF-A0A963WBA7-F1
#
_entry.id   AF-A0A963WBA7-F1
#
_cell.length_a   1.000
_cell.length_b   1.000
_cell.length_c   1.000
_cell.angle_alpha   90.00
_cell.angle_beta   90.00
_cell.angle_gamma   90.00
#
_symmetry.space_group_name_H-M   'P 1'
#
loop_
_entity.id
_entity.type
_entity.pdbx_description
1 polymer ?
#
loop_
_entity_poly.entity_id
_entity_poly.type
_entity_poly.pdbx_seq_one_letter_code
_entity_poly.pdbx_strand_id
1 'polypeptide(L)' 'MKHVPRKRFGQHFLTDPAVIDAIVRAIDPRPGQAVVEIGPGLAALT' A
#
# COMPACT_ATOMS: atom_id res chain seq x y z
N MET A 1 -12.12 -9.44 13.02
CA MET A 1 -11.79 -10.65 12.23
C MET A 1 -10.46 -10.40 11.53
N LYS A 2 -9.53 -11.36 11.53
CA LYS A 2 -8.23 -11.23 10.84
C LYS A 2 -8.46 -11.34 9.34
N HIS A 3 -7.87 -10.45 8.54
CA HIS A 3 -7.94 -10.54 7.09
C HIS A 3 -7.23 -11.82 6.60
N VAL A 4 -7.85 -12.53 5.65
CA VAL A 4 -7.28 -13.74 5.04
C VAL A 4 -7.06 -13.48 3.54
N PRO A 5 -5.79 -13.40 3.08
CA PRO A 5 -5.50 -13.19 1.67
C PRO A 5 -6.01 -14.34 0.81
N ARG A 6 -6.56 -14.00 -0.37
CA ARG A 6 -7.01 -14.98 -1.36
C ARG A 6 -6.07 -14.95 -2.55
N LYS A 7 -5.32 -16.05 -2.75
CA LYS A 7 -4.29 -16.19 -3.80
C LYS A 7 -4.79 -15.85 -5.21
N ARG A 8 -6.04 -16.16 -5.53
CA ARG A 8 -6.65 -15.85 -6.85
C ARG A 8 -6.75 -14.35 -7.16
N PHE A 9 -6.64 -13.50 -6.14
CA PHE A 9 -6.63 -12.04 -6.29
C PHE A 9 -5.22 -11.46 -6.22
N GLY A 10 -4.17 -12.29 -6.20
CA GLY A 10 -2.78 -11.82 -6.17
C GLY A 10 -2.42 -11.00 -4.93
N GLN A 11 -3.15 -11.17 -3.81
CA GLN A 11 -2.93 -10.38 -2.60
C GLN A 11 -1.62 -10.78 -1.91
N HIS A 12 -0.59 -9.96 -2.11
CA HIS A 12 0.66 -9.99 -1.36
C HIS A 12 0.76 -8.69 -0.57
N PHE A 13 0.87 -8.77 0.75
CA PHE A 13 0.88 -7.58 1.61
C PHE A 13 2.31 -7.17 1.94
N LEU A 14 2.56 -5.88 1.86
CA LEU A 14 3.79 -5.27 2.36
C LEU A 14 3.82 -5.38 3.88
N THR A 15 4.94 -5.87 4.42
CA THR A 15 5.14 -6.02 5.87
C THR A 15 6.39 -5.32 6.38
N ASP A 16 7.28 -4.88 5.46
CA ASP A 16 8.52 -4.20 5.80
C ASP A 16 8.34 -2.67 5.77
N PRO A 17 8.45 -1.97 6.91
CA PRO A 17 8.32 -0.53 6.98
C PRO A 17 9.33 0.23 6.12
N ALA A 18 10.56 -0.28 5.95
CA ALA A 18 11.58 0.41 5.17
C ALA A 18 11.23 0.46 3.68
N VAL A 19 10.60 -0.60 3.17
CA VAL A 19 10.10 -0.66 1.79
C VAL A 19 8.91 0.30 1.61
N ILE A 20 7.99 0.33 2.59
CA ILE A 20 6.84 1.26 2.60
C ILE A 20 7.35 2.71 2.54
N ASP A 21 8.29 3.08 3.41
CA ASP A 21 8.88 4.42 3.42
C ASP A 21 9.59 4.77 2.10
N ALA A 22 10.31 3.81 1.51
CA ALA A 22 10.97 4.00 0.23
C ALA A 22 9.96 4.25 -0.92
N ILE A 23 8.83 3.53 -0.93
CA ILE A 23 7.74 3.75 -1.89
C ILE A 23 7.15 5.15 -1.72
N VAL A 24 6.81 5.55 -0.49
CA VAL A 24 6.24 6.87 -0.21
C VAL A 24 7.20 7.98 -0.65
N ARG A 25 8.49 7.85 -0.33
CA ARG A 25 9.53 8.80 -0.77
C ARG A 25 9.68 8.86 -2.29
N ALA A 26 9.55 7.73 -2.99
CA ALA A 26 9.63 7.68 -4.44
C ALA A 26 8.42 8.33 -5.13
N ILE A 27 7.23 8.25 -4.51
CA ILE A 27 6.01 8.91 -4.99
C ILE A 27 6.08 10.43 -4.75
N ASP A 28 6.68 10.86 -3.64
CA ASP A 28 6.80 12.27 -3.20
C ASP A 28 5.48 13.05 -3.33
N PRO A 29 4.40 12.60 -2.63
CA PRO A 29 3.10 13.24 -2.76
C PRO A 29 3.13 14.65 -2.17
N ARG A 30 2.70 15.65 -2.95
CA ARG A 30 2.66 17.05 -2.50
C ARG A 30 1.24 17.47 -2.11
N PRO A 31 1.09 18.40 -1.15
CA PRO A 31 -0.21 18.94 -0.79
C PRO A 31 -1.01 19.44 -1.99
N GLY A 32 -2.29 19.09 -2.04
CA GLY A 32 -3.19 19.46 -3.14
C GLY A 32 -3.10 18.57 -4.39
N GLN A 33 -2.19 17.60 -4.44
CA GLN A 33 -2.20 16.58 -5.50
C GLN A 33 -3.20 15.46 -5.15
N ALA A 34 -4.02 15.08 -6.12
CA ALA A 34 -4.85 13.89 -6.01
C ALA A 34 -4.00 12.64 -6.26
N VAL A 35 -4.13 11.64 -5.38
CA VAL A 35 -3.45 10.34 -5.49
C VAL A 35 -4.51 9.24 -5.51
N VAL A 36 -4.30 8.22 -6.33
CA VAL A 36 -5.18 7.04 -6.41
C VAL A 36 -4.38 5.82 -5.99
N GLU A 37 -4.83 5.15 -4.93
CA GLU A 37 -4.32 3.84 -4.52
C GLU A 37 -5.20 2.74 -5.13
N ILE A 38 -4.59 1.77 -5.81
CA ILE A 38 -5.29 0.63 -6.39
C ILE A 38 -4.93 -0.63 -5.59
N GLY A 39 -5.94 -1.26 -5.01
CA GLY A 39 -5.77 -2.47 -4.20
C GLY A 39 -5.14 -2.21 -2.83
N PRO A 40 -5.75 -1.37 -1.97
CA PRO A 40 -5.15 -0.96 -0.70
C PRO A 40 -4.93 -2.11 0.28
N GLY A 41 -5.66 -3.22 0.13
CA GLY A 41 -5.45 -4.42 0.93
C GLY A 41 -5.62 -4.15 2.43
N LEU A 42 -4.51 -4.20 3.17
CA LEU A 42 -4.45 -3.89 4.60
C LEU A 42 -4.18 -2.41 4.90
N ALA A 43 -4.25 -1.53 3.90
CA ALA A 43 -3.95 -0.11 4.01
C ALA A 43 -2.53 0.15 4.51
N ALA A 44 -1.54 -0.53 3.92
CA ALA A 44 -0.14 -0.36 4.30
C ALA A 44 0.45 1.00 3.88
N LEU A 45 -0.16 1.64 2.88
CA LEU A 45 0.25 2.94 2.32
C LEU A 45 -0.77 4.06 2.57
N THR A 46 -1.90 3.76 3.20
CA THR A 46 -3.00 4.71 3.48
C THR A 46 -2.90 5.31 4.87
#